data_AF-A0A7C9RFQ7-F1
#
_entry.id   AF-A0A7C9RFQ7-F1
#
_cell.length_a   1.000
_cell.length_b   1.000
_cell.length_c   1.000
_cell.angle_alpha   90.00
_cell.angle_beta   90.00
_cell.angle_gamma   90.00
#
_symmetry.space_group_name_H-M   'P 1'
#
loop_
_entity.id
_entity.type
_entity.pdbx_description
1 polymer ?
#
loop_
_entity_poly.entity_id
_entity_poly.type
_entity_poly.pdbx_seq_one_letter_code
_entity_poly.pdbx_strand_id
1 'polypeptide(L)'
;LRILAVTNGERVSSLPDTPTIAEAGNLPGYSASAWFGLYAPAGLSDEARTALEQAMKKIMSSEDIALAFKKLGVEPGNLAGAPFKAFVESEITKWGKVVESAKTAEK
;
A
#
# COMPACT_ATOMS: atom_id res chain seq x y z
N LEU A 1 9.03 -6.03 24.22
CA LEU A 1 8.94 -6.37 22.79
C LEU A 1 10.27 -5.99 22.13
N ARG A 2 10.80 -6.78 21.18
CA ARG A 2 11.96 -6.39 20.37
C ARG A 2 11.53 -6.36 18.92
N ILE A 3 11.54 -5.18 18.30
CA ILE A 3 11.24 -4.99 16.89
C ILE A 3 12.53 -5.22 16.10
N LEU A 4 12.49 -6.08 15.08
CA LEU A 4 13.68 -6.47 14.31
C LEU A 4 13.84 -5.66 13.03
N ALA A 5 12.77 -5.56 12.24
CA ALA A 5 12.72 -4.79 11.00
C ALA A 5 11.27 -4.53 10.59
N VAL A 6 11.06 -3.53 9.72
CA VAL A 6 9.80 -3.31 8.99
C VAL A 6 9.87 -3.90 7.59
N THR A 7 8.73 -4.31 7.03
CA THR A 7 8.65 -4.96 5.71
C THR A 7 8.47 -3.96 4.56
N ASN A 8 8.15 -2.70 4.87
CA ASN A 8 8.07 -1.62 3.90
C ASN A 8 9.40 -1.44 3.15
N GLY A 9 9.34 -0.92 1.93
CA GLY A 9 10.54 -0.59 1.15
C GLY A 9 11.37 0.53 1.80
N GLU A 10 10.76 1.33 2.66
CA GLU A 10 11.37 2.45 3.38
C GLU A 10 10.99 2.39 4.87
N ARG A 11 11.77 3.06 5.72
CA ARG A 11 11.48 3.18 7.15
C ARG A 11 10.19 3.96 7.36
N VAL A 12 9.45 3.61 8.41
CA VAL A 12 8.17 4.24 8.74
C VAL A 12 8.34 5.28 9.85
N SER A 13 7.57 6.37 9.76
CA SER A 13 7.62 7.49 10.71
C SER A 13 7.28 7.09 12.15
N SER A 14 6.47 6.05 12.32
CA SER A 14 6.09 5.49 13.62
C SER A 14 7.19 4.70 14.31
N LEU A 15 8.21 4.24 13.56
CA LEU A 15 9.33 3.42 14.04
C LEU A 15 10.65 3.85 13.36
N PRO A 16 11.11 5.11 13.53
CA PRO A 16 12.21 5.67 12.75
C PRO A 16 13.55 4.95 12.95
N ASP A 17 13.77 4.39 14.14
CA ASP A 17 15.00 3.66 14.48
C ASP A 17 14.98 2.20 14.00
N THR A 18 13.83 1.71 13.54
CA THR A 18 13.69 0.32 13.07
C THR A 18 14.10 0.24 11.60
N PRO A 19 15.08 -0.63 11.24
CA PRO A 19 15.50 -0.79 9.86
C PRO A 19 14.43 -1.48 9.00
N THR A 20 14.54 -1.34 7.69
CA THR A 20 13.76 -2.20 6.77
C THR A 20 14.39 -3.60 6.68
N ILE A 21 13.65 -4.59 6.18
CA ILE A 21 14.24 -5.89 5.84
C ILE A 21 15.33 -5.76 4.76
N ALA A 22 15.16 -4.82 3.82
CA ALA A 22 16.17 -4.57 2.79
C ALA A 22 17.51 -4.14 3.42
N GLU A 23 17.48 -3.29 4.44
CA GLU A 23 18.65 -2.84 5.20
C GLU A 23 19.22 -3.95 6.11
N ALA A 24 18.37 -4.54 6.96
CA ALA A 24 18.81 -5.48 7.99
C ALA A 24 19.24 -6.85 7.42
N GLY A 25 18.61 -7.27 6.33
CA GLY A 25 18.89 -8.55 5.67
C GLY A 25 19.89 -8.45 4.51
N ASN A 26 20.34 -7.24 4.15
CA ASN A 26 21.10 -7.00 2.92
C ASN A 26 20.39 -7.56 1.67
N LEU A 27 19.09 -7.28 1.57
CA LEU A 27 18.18 -7.75 0.51
C LEU A 27 17.67 -6.56 -0.31
N PRO A 28 18.49 -5.99 -1.21
CA PRO A 28 18.09 -4.82 -1.99
C PRO A 28 16.82 -5.11 -2.81
N GLY A 29 15.87 -4.19 -2.79
CA GLY A 29 14.58 -4.32 -3.47
C GLY A 29 13.53 -5.13 -2.71
N TYR A 30 13.83 -5.66 -1.51
CA TYR A 30 12.80 -6.27 -0.67
C TYR A 30 11.77 -5.23 -0.22
N SER A 31 10.51 -5.50 -0.52
CA SER A 31 9.38 -4.73 0.01
C SER A 31 8.12 -5.60 -0.01
N ALA A 32 7.46 -5.70 1.14
CA ALA A 32 6.20 -6.41 1.32
C ALA A 32 5.30 -5.57 2.24
N SER A 33 4.67 -4.54 1.67
CA SER A 33 3.70 -3.71 2.37
C SER A 33 2.29 -4.21 2.11
N ALA A 34 1.48 -4.29 3.16
CA ALA A 34 0.03 -4.43 3.02
C ALA A 34 -0.57 -3.07 2.63
N TRP A 35 -1.46 -3.06 1.65
CA TRP A 35 -2.12 -1.85 1.17
C TRP A 35 -3.62 -2.09 1.01
N PHE A 36 -4.38 -0.99 1.05
CA PHE A 36 -5.83 -1.00 0.88
C PHE A 36 -6.20 -0.13 -0.32
N GLY A 37 -7.20 -0.56 -1.07
CA GLY A 37 -7.68 0.12 -2.27
C GLY A 37 -9.20 0.20 -2.30
N LEU A 38 -9.73 1.29 -2.84
CA LEU A 38 -11.15 1.43 -3.13
C LEU A 38 -11.39 1.20 -4.62
N TYR A 39 -12.32 0.31 -4.93
CA TYR A 39 -12.70 -0.04 -6.29
C TYR A 39 -14.17 0.28 -6.53
N ALA A 40 -14.51 0.52 -7.79
CA ALA A 40 -15.88 0.71 -8.24
C ALA A 40 -16.15 -0.16 -9.48
N PRO A 41 -17.43 -0.45 -9.79
CA PRO A 41 -17.79 -1.26 -10.94
C PRO A 41 -17.25 -0.71 -12.28
N ALA A 42 -16.94 -1.63 -13.20
CA ALA A 42 -16.66 -1.27 -14.58
C ALA A 42 -17.90 -0.60 -15.20
N GLY A 43 -17.74 0.61 -15.73
CA GLY A 43 -18.85 1.41 -16.28
C GLY A 43 -19.36 2.52 -15.35
N LEU A 44 -18.69 2.79 -14.22
CA LEU A 44 -18.96 3.98 -13.41
C LEU A 44 -18.86 5.25 -14.30
N SER A 45 -19.85 6.15 -14.20
CA SER A 45 -19.81 7.41 -14.94
C SER A 45 -18.62 8.28 -14.52
N ASP A 46 -18.11 9.12 -15.43
CA ASP A 46 -17.00 10.03 -15.12
C ASP A 46 -17.34 11.00 -13.98
N GLU A 47 -18.61 11.42 -13.88
CA GLU A 47 -19.12 12.26 -12.79
C GLU A 47 -19.02 11.54 -11.44
N ALA A 48 -19.52 10.31 -11.35
CA ALA A 48 -19.46 9.52 -10.12
C ALA A 48 -18.01 9.16 -9.75
N ARG A 49 -17.15 8.89 -10.73
CA ARG A 49 -15.72 8.69 -10.50
C ARG A 49 -15.08 9.94 -9.89
N THR A 50 -15.34 11.11 -10.48
CA THR A 50 -14.77 12.37 -10.01
C THR A 50 -15.24 12.69 -8.59
N ALA A 51 -16.52 12.47 -8.30
CA ALA A 51 -17.07 12.65 -6.96
C ALA A 51 -16.40 11.73 -5.93
N LEU A 52 -16.17 10.46 -6.28
CA LEU A 52 -15.50 9.49 -5.41
C LEU A 52 -14.04 9.87 -5.14
N GLU A 53 -13.29 10.23 -6.19
CA GLU A 53 -11.89 10.66 -6.06
C GLU A 53 -11.75 11.91 -5.18
N GLN A 54 -12.64 12.90 -5.35
CA GLN A 54 -12.66 14.10 -4.53
C GLN A 54 -13.00 13.80 -3.07
N ALA A 55 -14.00 12.96 -2.82
CA ALA A 55 -14.38 12.55 -1.48
C ALA A 55 -13.22 11.82 -0.78
N MET A 56 -12.57 10.88 -1.47
CA MET A 56 -11.43 10.15 -0.93
C MET A 56 -10.24 11.06 -0.65
N LYS A 57 -9.92 12.00 -1.55
CA LYS A 57 -8.85 12.98 -1.33
C LYS A 57 -9.11 13.81 -0.07
N LYS A 58 -10.35 14.28 0.12
CA LYS A 58 -10.74 15.05 1.31
C LYS A 58 -10.62 14.23 2.60
N ILE A 59 -11.05 12.96 2.58
CA ILE A 59 -10.97 12.06 3.73
C ILE A 59 -9.51 11.77 4.08
N MET A 60 -8.66 11.45 3.10
CA MET A 60 -7.25 11.13 3.32
C MET A 60 -6.43 12.35 3.78
N SER A 61 -6.89 13.58 3.51
CA SER A 61 -6.28 14.80 4.04
C SER A 61 -6.82 15.24 5.40
N SER A 62 -7.78 14.53 5.99
CA SER A 62 -8.37 14.93 7.27
C SER A 62 -7.51 14.49 8.46
N GLU A 63 -7.41 15.36 9.46
CA GLU A 63 -6.63 15.11 10.67
C GLU A 63 -7.14 13.89 11.46
N ASP A 64 -8.47 13.72 11.54
CA ASP A 64 -9.09 12.58 12.23
C ASP A 64 -8.66 11.24 11.62
N ILE A 65 -8.63 11.14 10.29
CA ILE A 65 -8.18 9.95 9.59
C ILE A 65 -6.67 9.76 9.76
N ALA A 66 -5.88 10.83 9.64
CA ALA A 66 -4.44 10.75 9.86
C ALA A 66 -4.10 10.24 11.27
N LEU A 67 -4.80 10.73 12.30
CA LEU A 67 -4.64 10.29 13.69
C LEU A 67 -5.08 8.84 13.89
N ALA A 68 -6.21 8.43 13.30
CA ALA A 68 -6.68 7.05 13.37
C ALA A 68 -5.70 6.08 12.70
N PHE A 69 -5.22 6.42 11.51
CA PHE A 69 -4.27 5.60 10.75
C PHE A 69 -2.92 5.51 11.45
N LYS A 70 -2.42 6.62 12.01
CA LYS A 70 -1.20 6.63 12.82
C LYS A 70 -1.27 5.66 14.00
N LYS A 71 -2.41 5.57 14.69
CA LYS A 71 -2.62 4.60 15.80
C LYS A 71 -2.57 3.15 15.32
N LEU A 72 -2.94 2.90 14.06
CA LEU A 72 -2.92 1.58 13.43
C LEU A 72 -1.61 1.29 12.68
N GLY A 73 -0.66 2.24 12.64
CA GLY A 73 0.57 2.11 11.84
C GLY A 73 0.33 2.11 10.32
N VAL A 74 -0.78 2.71 9.88
CA VAL A 74 -1.16 2.85 8.47
C VAL A 74 -0.80 4.27 8.02
N GLU A 75 -0.32 4.39 6.77
CA GLU A 75 -0.09 5.68 6.13
C GLU A 75 -1.25 5.98 5.16
N PRO A 76 -1.79 7.22 5.11
CA PRO A 76 -2.85 7.58 4.17
C PRO A 76 -2.42 7.36 2.71
N GLY A 77 -3.29 6.73 1.91
CA GLY A 77 -3.07 6.53 0.49
C GLY A 77 -3.12 7.84 -0.30
N ASN A 78 -2.27 7.97 -1.32
CA ASN A 78 -2.15 9.19 -2.15
C ASN A 78 -2.34 8.93 -3.66
N LEU A 79 -2.60 7.69 -4.06
CA LEU A 79 -2.84 7.32 -5.46
C LEU A 79 -4.35 7.29 -5.77
N ALA A 80 -4.71 7.74 -6.97
CA ALA A 80 -6.05 7.64 -7.53
C ALA A 80 -5.97 7.43 -9.05
N GLY A 81 -7.09 7.11 -9.69
CA GLY A 81 -7.20 7.02 -11.16
C GLY A 81 -6.13 6.14 -11.82
N ALA A 82 -5.49 6.66 -12.88
CA ALA A 82 -4.49 5.93 -13.66
C ALA A 82 -3.22 5.55 -12.86
N PRO A 83 -2.64 6.42 -12.00
CA PRO A 83 -1.56 6.02 -11.09
C PRO A 83 -1.91 4.85 -10.18
N PHE A 84 -3.12 4.84 -9.61
CA PHE A 84 -3.56 3.73 -8.76
C PHE A 84 -3.71 2.44 -9.56
N LYS A 85 -4.29 2.51 -10.77
CA LYS A 85 -4.39 1.35 -11.68
C LYS A 85 -3.00 0.76 -11.99
N ALA A 86 -2.03 1.60 -12.33
CA ALA A 86 -0.66 1.15 -12.63
C ALA A 86 0.01 0.48 -11.42
N PHE A 87 -0.23 1.00 -10.21
CA PHE A 87 0.24 0.37 -8.97
C PHE A 87 -0.38 -1.02 -8.75
N VAL A 88 -1.69 -1.16 -8.96
CA VAL A 88 -2.37 -2.46 -8.84
C VAL A 88 -1.82 -3.47 -9.86
N GLU A 89 -1.61 -3.06 -11.11
CA GLU A 89 -1.04 -3.92 -12.15
C GLU A 89 0.40 -4.36 -11.82
N SER A 90 1.21 -3.48 -11.23
CA SER A 90 2.57 -3.82 -10.81
C SER A 90 2.59 -4.77 -9.62
N GLU A 91 1.69 -4.58 -8.64
CA GLU A 91 1.54 -5.48 -7.50
C GLU A 91 1.04 -6.86 -7.93
N ILE A 92 0.06 -6.94 -8.84
CA ILE A 92 -0.38 -8.23 -9.43
C ILE A 92 0.80 -8.95 -10.08
N THR A 93 1.60 -8.23 -10.88
CA THR A 93 2.76 -8.82 -11.57
C THR A 93 3.81 -9.31 -10.58
N LYS A 94 4.12 -8.51 -9.56
CA LYS A 94 5.09 -8.86 -8.50
C LYS A 94 4.64 -10.10 -7.73
N TRP A 95 3.41 -10.11 -7.23
CA TRP A 95 2.91 -11.21 -6.41
C TRP A 95 2.66 -12.48 -7.21
N GLY A 96 2.28 -12.38 -8.49
CA GLY A 96 2.22 -13.52 -9.41
C GLY A 96 3.56 -14.27 -9.48
N LYS A 97 4.67 -13.54 -9.69
CA LYS A 97 6.03 -14.13 -9.69
C LYS A 97 6.40 -14.78 -8.36
N VAL A 98 5.99 -14.19 -7.25
CA VAL A 98 6.25 -14.73 -5.90
C VAL A 98 5.50 -16.06 -5.72
N VAL A 99 4.21 -16.12 -6.07
CA VAL A 99 3.39 -17.33 -5.97
C VAL A 99 3.94 -18.45 -6.86
N GLU A 100 4.32 -18.14 -8.11
CA GLU A 100 4.96 -19.08 -9.03
C GLU A 100 6.26 -19.63 -8.44
N SER A 101 7.12 -18.76 -7.90
CA SER A 101 8.41 -19.14 -7.32
C SER A 101 8.25 -19.96 -6.03
N ALA A 102 7.25 -19.64 -5.23
CA ALA A 102 6.95 -20.33 -3.98
C ALA A 102 6.31 -21.72 -4.20
N LYS A 103 5.88 -22.04 -5.43
CA LYS A 103 5.14 -23.28 -5.78
C LYS A 103 3.86 -23.44 -4.95
N THR A 104 3.24 -22.34 -4.54
CA THR A 104 2.03 -22.30 -3.71
C THR A 104 0.76 -22.01 -4.51
N ALA A 105 0.81 -22.02 -5.84
CA ALA A 105 -0.39 -21.89 -6.66
C ALA A 105 -1.36 -23.06 -6.36
N GLU A 106 -2.61 -22.75 -6.01
CA GLU A 106 -3.68 -23.75 -6.11
C GLU A 106 -3.82 -24.18 -7.57
N LYS A 107 -4.01 -25.50 -7.76
CA LYS A 107 -4.25 -26.12 -9.08
C LYS A 107 -5.55 -25.64 -9.71
#